data_AF-A0A3B9BHR5-F1
#
_entry.id   AF-A0A3B9BHR5-F1
#
_cell.length_a   1.000
_cell.length_b   1.000
_cell.length_c   1.000
_cell.angle_alpha   90.00
_cell.angle_beta   90.00
_cell.angle_gamma   90.00
#
_symmetry.space_group_name_H-M   'P 1'
#
loop_
_entity.id
_entity.type
_entity.pdbx_description
1 polymer ?
#
loop_
_entity_poly.entity_id
_entity_poly.type
_entity_poly.pdbx_seq_one_letter_code
_entity_poly.pdbx_strand_id
1 'polypeptide(L)' 'MRVITDTAALSDCCNRLAKAEFITVDTEFIRDKTYWPRLCLIQIAGPEDELIVDPLADGIDL' A
#
# COMPACT_ATOMS: atom_id res chain seq x y z
N MET A 1 4.07 11.83 -1.06
CA MET A 1 2.99 10.91 -1.43
C MET A 1 3.12 10.36 -2.86
N ARG A 2 3.44 9.06 -3.02
CA ARG A 2 3.61 8.35 -4.31
C ARG A 2 2.55 7.25 -4.44
N VAL A 3 1.92 7.16 -5.61
CA VAL A 3 0.98 6.07 -5.93
C VAL A 3 1.75 4.84 -6.44
N ILE A 4 1.45 3.67 -5.91
CA ILE A 4 2.08 2.39 -6.21
C ILE A 4 1.03 1.45 -6.81
N THR A 5 1.29 0.97 -8.02
CA THR A 5 0.38 0.09 -8.79
C THR A 5 1.07 -1.16 -9.32
N ASP A 6 2.36 -1.35 -8.99
CA ASP A 6 3.16 -2.48 -9.43
C ASP A 6 4.05 -3.05 -8.31
N THR A 7 4.28 -4.36 -8.36
CA THR A 7 5.04 -5.09 -7.32
C THR A 7 6.50 -4.65 -7.22
N ALA A 8 7.14 -4.25 -8.33
CA ALA A 8 8.54 -3.85 -8.31
C ALA A 8 8.72 -2.54 -7.54
N ALA A 9 7.90 -1.53 -7.84
CA ALA A 9 7.89 -0.28 -7.11
C ALA A 9 7.51 -0.46 -5.64
N LEU A 10 6.55 -1.34 -5.33
CA LEU A 10 6.20 -1.66 -3.94
C LEU A 10 7.39 -2.28 -3.20
N SER A 11 8.05 -3.28 -3.80
CA SER A 11 9.21 -3.95 -3.23
C SER A 11 10.36 -2.99 -2.93
N ASP A 12 10.67 -2.08 -3.86
CA ASP A 12 11.69 -1.04 -3.66
C ASP A 12 11.36 -0.12 -2.48
N CYS A 13 10.09 0.25 -2.32
CA CYS A 13 9.66 1.05 -1.19
C CYS A 13 9.74 0.28 0.13
N CYS A 14 9.30 -0.99 0.16
CA CYS A 14 9.44 -1.87 1.31
C CYS A 14 10.90 -2.02 1.74
N ASN A 15 11.83 -2.14 0.79
CA ASN A 15 13.28 -2.22 1.08
C ASN A 15 13.84 -0.95 1.74
N ARG A 16 13.28 0.23 1.44
CA ARG A 16 13.66 1.48 2.12
C ARG A 16 13.00 1.59 3.49
N LEU A 17 11.70 1.34 3.56
CA LEU A 17 10.91 1.37 4.80
C LEU A 17 11.40 0.38 5.85
N ALA A 18 11.90 -0.79 5.44
CA ALA A 18 12.46 -1.79 6.35
C ALA A 18 13.70 -1.31 7.14
N LYS A 19 14.31 -0.18 6.74
CA LYS A 19 15.41 0.46 7.45
C LYS A 19 14.95 1.46 8.51
N ALA A 20 13.67 1.84 8.51
CA ALA A 20 13.11 2.74 9.51
C ALA A 20 12.87 2.00 10.83
N GLU A 21 13.01 2.71 11.96
CA GLU A 21 12.71 2.15 13.29
C GLU A 21 11.23 1.81 13.44
N PHE A 22 10.35 2.62 12.84
CA PHE A 22 8.92 2.36 12.75
C PHE A 22 8.36 2.94 11.45
N ILE A 23 7.18 2.44 11.06
CA ILE A 23 6.36 2.96 9.97
C ILE A 23 4.91 3.01 10.45
N THR A 24 4.09 3.84 9.81
CA THR A 24 2.65 3.85 9.99
C THR A 24 1.97 3.19 8.80
N VAL A 25 0.90 2.47 9.07
CA VAL A 25 0.10 1.78 8.06
C VAL A 25 -1.37 2.02 8.37
N ASP A 26 -2.13 2.40 7.35
CA ASP A 26 -3.59 2.46 7.39
C ASP A 26 -4.18 1.74 6.19
N THR A 27 -5.37 1.18 6.34
CA THR A 27 -6.00 0.33 5.32
C THR A 27 -7.44 0.74 5.10
N GLU A 28 -7.81 0.94 3.83
CA GLU A 28 -9.16 1.30 3.45
C GLU A 28 -9.85 0.15 2.72
N PHE A 29 -11.15 0.01 2.98
CA PHE A 29 -11.96 -1.07 2.43
C PHE A 29 -13.23 -0.53 1.80
N ILE A 30 -13.63 -1.12 0.66
CA ILE A 30 -14.94 -0.91 0.07
C ILE A 30 -15.86 -2.08 0.39
N ARG A 31 -17.08 -1.76 0.82
CA ARG A 31 -18.13 -2.74 1.13
C ARG A 31 -19.52 -2.21 0.75
N ASP A 32 -19.67 -1.85 -0.51
CA ASP A 32 -20.96 -1.42 -1.08
C ASP A 32 -21.76 -2.62 -1.63
N LYS A 33 -21.17 -3.35 -2.60
CA LYS A 33 -21.84 -4.44 -3.34
C LYS A 33 -21.34 -5.85 -3.01
N THR A 34 -20.53 -5.98 -1.96
CA THR A 34 -19.88 -7.24 -1.59
C THR A 34 -20.24 -7.64 -0.16
N TYR A 35 -20.42 -8.94 0.06
CA TYR A 35 -20.68 -9.47 1.40
C TYR A 35 -19.45 -9.26 2.31
N TRP A 36 -18.27 -9.58 1.77
CA TRP A 36 -16.97 -9.33 2.43
C TRP A 36 -16.39 -7.97 2.00
N PRO A 37 -15.76 -7.22 2.92
CA PRO A 37 -15.04 -6.01 2.55
C PRO A 37 -13.87 -6.35 1.63
N ARG A 38 -13.65 -5.52 0.61
CA ARG A 38 -12.49 -5.64 -0.28
C ARG A 38 -11.49 -4.57 0.09
N LEU A 39 -10.24 -4.96 0.36
CA LEU A 39 -9.13 -4.05 0.55
C LEU A 39 -8.93 -3.23 -0.74
N CYS A 40 -8.99 -1.91 -0.64
CA CYS A 40 -8.94 -1.02 -1.81
C CYS A 40 -7.89 0.08 -1.72
N LEU A 41 -7.27 0.29 -0.55
CA LEU A 41 -6.12 1.16 -0.40
C LEU A 41 -5.28 0.69 0.78
N ILE A 42 -3.96 0.77 0.65
CA ILE A 42 -3.04 0.73 1.78
C ILE A 42 -2.23 2.02 1.76
N GLN A 43 -2.24 2.74 2.87
CA GLN A 43 -1.46 3.96 3.06
C GLN A 43 -0.31 3.64 3.99
N ILE A 44 0.91 4.00 3.61
CA ILE A 44 2.11 3.73 4.39
C ILE A 44 2.92 5.01 4.49
N ALA A 45 3.38 5.36 5.69
CA ALA A 45 4.35 6.43 5.88
C ALA A 45 5.53 5.97 6.73
N GLY A 46 6.72 6.33 6.28
CA GLY A 46 7.96 6.28 7.04
C GLY A 46 8.57 7.69 7.17
N PRO A 47 9.80 7.81 7.67
CA PRO A 47 10.47 9.11 7.84
C PRO A 47 10.62 9.92 6.54
N GLU A 48 10.87 9.25 5.42
CA GLU A 48 11.16 9.88 4.11
C GLU A 48 10.23 9.38 2.99
N ASP A 49 9.37 8.41 3.26
CA ASP A 49 8.51 7.75 2.28
C ASP A 49 7.04 7.93 2.68
N GLU A 50 6.20 8.32 1.71
CA GLU A 50 4.74 8.37 1.85
C GLU A 50 4.12 7.68 0.63
N LEU A 51 3.41 6.58 0.84
CA LEU A 51 2.94 5.68 -0.20
C LEU A 51 1.42 5.54 -0.14
N ILE A 52 0.81 5.50 -1.34
CA ILE A 52 -0.56 5.06 -1.56
C ILE A 52 -0.47 3.83 -2.46
N VAL A 53 -0.75 2.65 -1.92
CA VAL A 53 -0.72 1.38 -2.64
C VAL A 53 -2.13 1.04 -3.08
N ASP A 54 -2.31 0.82 -4.39
CA ASP A 54 -3.55 0.31 -4.98
C ASP A 54 -3.51 -1.22 -5.04
N PRO A 55 -4.22 -1.95 -4.14
CA PRO A 55 -4.22 -3.40 -4.10
C PRO A 55 -5.03 -4.04 -5.22
N LEU A 56 -5.76 -3.24 -6.01
CA LEU A 56 -6.63 -3.69 -7.09
C LEU A 56 -5.99 -3.49 -8.47
N ALA A 57 -4.79 -2.90 -8.55
CA ALA A 57 -4.08 -2.69 -9.80
C ALA A 57 -3.58 -4.01 -10.40
N ASP A 58 -3.73 -4.19 -11.72
CA ASP A 58 -3.33 -5.43 -12.42
C ASP A 58 -1.84 -5.77 -12.30
N GLY A 59 -0.99 -4.76 -12.04
CA GLY A 59 0.46 -4.92 -11.90
C GLY A 59 0.93 -5.35 -10.51
N ILE A 60 0.01 -5.48 -9.55
CA ILE A 60 0.32 -5.78 -8.15
C ILE A 60 0.01 -7.24 -7.82
N ASP A 61 0.86 -7.87 -7.00
CA ASP A 61 0.72 -9.24 -6.51
C ASP A 61 0.72 -9.20 -4.97
N LEU A 62 -0.47 -9.36 -4.36
CA LEU A 62 -0.76 -9.21 -2.93
C LEU A 62 -1.72 -10.28 -2.40
#